data_AF-B6HAY9-F1
#
_entry.id   AF-B6HAY9-F1
#
_cell.length_a   1.000
_cell.length_b   1.000
_cell.length_c   1.000
_cell.angle_alpha   90.00
_cell.angle_beta   90.00
_cell.angle_gamma   90.00
#
_symmetry.space_group_name_H-M   'P 1'
#
loop_
_entity.id
_entity.type
_entity.pdbx_description
1 polymer ?
#
loop_
_entity_poly.entity_id
_entity_poly.type
_entity_poly.pdbx_seq_one_letter_code
_entity_poly.pdbx_strand_id
1 'polypeptide(L)'
;MEKRRFSGSISQSNCLRLKASRQSAIVQHEAQVAPSRRPVACFYIRFPDNYFHHVIYIPERTICELRDQIMRKVQVRTRTIFHRNGAGPNILVDNEFVRQFPDRQVMIAEFLDTVNIDRDIDVTLKYQGIRHLS
;
A
#
# COMPACT_ATOMS: atom_id res chain seq x y z
N MET A 1 -18.90 40.11 26.61
CA MET A 1 -17.79 39.17 26.36
C MET A 1 -18.22 38.23 25.26
N GLU A 2 -18.08 38.59 23.99
CA GLU A 2 -16.86 38.61 23.16
C GLU A 2 -16.32 37.21 22.78
N LYS A 3 -16.70 36.82 21.54
CA LYS A 3 -16.01 36.04 20.49
C LYS A 3 -14.81 35.15 20.87
N ARG A 4 -14.80 33.93 20.28
CA ARG A 4 -14.00 33.62 19.07
C ARG A 4 -14.34 32.25 18.44
N ARG A 5 -14.39 32.27 17.10
CA ARG A 5 -14.47 31.14 16.15
C ARG A 5 -13.10 30.47 16.03
N PHE A 6 -13.08 29.15 15.77
CA PHE A 6 -12.12 28.41 14.91
C PHE A 6 -12.83 27.09 14.56
N SER A 7 -13.47 26.90 13.41
CA SER A 7 -12.93 26.59 12.07
C SER A 7 -11.74 25.62 12.08
N GLY A 8 -12.03 24.34 11.88
CA GLY A 8 -11.05 23.28 11.64
C GLY A 8 -11.70 22.18 10.81
N SER A 9 -11.87 22.44 9.52
CA SER A 9 -12.32 21.50 8.50
C SER A 9 -11.27 20.40 8.30
N ILE A 10 -11.50 19.21 8.84
CA ILE A 10 -10.72 18.02 8.48
C ILE A 10 -11.31 17.46 7.19
N SER A 11 -10.55 17.67 6.11
CA SER A 11 -10.81 17.23 4.75
C SER A 11 -10.98 15.72 4.70
N GLN A 12 -12.23 15.25 4.63
CA GLN A 12 -12.54 13.87 4.25
C GLN A 12 -12.20 13.73 2.77
N SER A 13 -11.02 13.13 2.51
CA SER A 13 -10.56 12.87 1.16
C SER A 13 -11.40 11.75 0.54
N ASN A 14 -12.24 12.14 -0.42
CA ASN A 14 -13.13 11.28 -1.19
C ASN A 14 -12.35 10.17 -1.91
N CYS A 15 -12.44 8.94 -1.40
CA CYS A 15 -12.12 7.74 -2.16
C CYS A 15 -13.44 7.07 -2.59
N LEU A 16 -14.15 7.72 -3.50
CA LEU A 16 -15.38 7.18 -4.10
C LEU A 16 -15.01 6.43 -5.38
N ARG A 17 -15.08 5.10 -5.34
CA ARG A 17 -15.06 4.24 -6.53
C ARG A 17 -16.44 3.63 -6.71
N LEU A 18 -17.13 4.03 -7.78
CA LEU A 18 -18.43 3.52 -8.21
C LEU A 18 -18.40 2.00 -8.42
N LYS A 19 -19.50 1.32 -8.07
CA LYS A 19 -19.65 -0.14 -8.02
C LYS A 19 -20.12 -0.77 -9.35
N ALA A 20 -19.72 -2.03 -9.49
CA ALA A 20 -20.43 -3.21 -10.01
C ALA A 20 -20.65 -3.40 -11.53
N SER A 21 -20.21 -4.57 -12.02
CA SER A 21 -21.05 -5.47 -12.83
C SER A 21 -20.58 -6.92 -12.67
N ARG A 22 -21.53 -7.85 -12.53
CA ARG A 22 -21.34 -9.31 -12.45
C ARG A 22 -21.34 -9.89 -13.87
N GLN A 23 -20.33 -10.66 -14.25
CA GLN A 23 -20.50 -11.74 -15.22
C GLN A 23 -19.43 -12.82 -15.01
N SER A 24 -19.88 -14.06 -15.05
CA SER A 24 -19.12 -15.28 -14.80
C SER A 24 -18.44 -15.80 -16.08
N ALA A 25 -17.32 -16.48 -15.85
CA ALA A 25 -16.73 -17.57 -16.65
C ALA A 25 -15.73 -17.22 -17.78
N ILE A 26 -14.52 -17.77 -17.58
CA ILE A 26 -13.40 -18.04 -18.50
C ILE A 26 -12.71 -16.80 -19.09
N VAL A 27 -11.63 -16.35 -18.44
CA VAL A 27 -10.73 -15.33 -19.02
C VAL A 27 -9.30 -15.86 -19.03
N GLN A 28 -8.87 -16.20 -20.23
CA GLN A 28 -7.47 -16.40 -20.59
C GLN A 28 -6.65 -15.17 -20.17
N HIS A 29 -5.52 -15.43 -19.52
CA HIS A 29 -4.56 -14.41 -19.11
C HIS A 29 -3.91 -13.74 -20.32
N GLU A 30 -4.54 -12.70 -20.86
CA GLU A 30 -3.89 -11.67 -21.67
C GLU A 30 -4.67 -10.37 -21.50
N ALA A 31 -4.31 -9.61 -20.47
CA ALA A 31 -4.88 -8.28 -20.23
C ALA A 31 -4.38 -7.33 -21.32
N GLN A 32 -5.31 -6.99 -22.21
CA GLN A 32 -5.14 -6.11 -23.35
C GLN A 32 -4.64 -4.72 -22.94
N VAL A 33 -3.60 -4.28 -23.64
CA VAL A 33 -2.95 -2.98 -23.59
C VAL A 33 -3.92 -1.93 -24.18
N ALA A 34 -4.71 -1.26 -23.33
CA ALA A 34 -4.94 0.19 -23.53
C ALA A 34 -3.56 0.88 -23.64
N PRO A 35 -3.37 2.17 -24.04
CA PRO A 35 -2.07 2.84 -23.83
C PRO A 35 -1.82 2.90 -22.32
N SER A 36 -1.32 1.78 -21.80
CA SER A 36 -1.47 1.36 -20.44
C SER A 36 -0.38 2.12 -19.77
N ARG A 37 -0.74 3.05 -18.89
CA ARG A 37 0.22 3.75 -18.04
C ARG A 37 1.15 2.69 -17.47
N ARG A 38 2.34 2.57 -18.06
CA ARG A 38 3.30 1.52 -17.68
C ARG A 38 3.57 1.73 -16.20
N PRO A 39 3.64 0.68 -15.38
CA PRO A 39 3.93 0.85 -13.97
C PRO A 39 5.24 1.62 -13.82
N VAL A 40 5.20 2.72 -13.08
CA VAL A 40 6.35 3.61 -12.90
C VAL A 40 7.25 3.17 -11.75
N ALA A 41 6.79 2.23 -10.92
CA ALA A 41 7.57 1.64 -9.83
C ALA A 41 7.15 0.19 -9.54
N CYS A 42 8.10 -0.57 -9.00
CA CYS A 42 8.00 -1.98 -8.73
C CYS A 42 8.67 -2.30 -7.39
N PHE A 43 7.89 -2.88 -6.48
CA PHE A 43 8.29 -3.19 -5.11
C PHE A 43 8.25 -4.68 -4.85
N TYR A 44 9.25 -5.22 -4.15
CA TYR A 44 9.22 -6.59 -3.66
C TYR A 44 8.80 -6.58 -2.20
N ILE A 45 7.65 -7.19 -1.89
CA ILE A 45 7.11 -7.24 -0.53
C ILE A 45 7.02 -8.69 -0.06
N ARG A 46 7.51 -8.97 1.14
CA ARG A 46 7.37 -10.25 1.83
C ARG A 46 6.40 -10.08 2.99
N PHE A 47 5.36 -10.91 3.04
CA PHE A 47 4.40 -10.91 4.15
C PHE A 47 4.90 -11.82 5.30
N PRO A 48 4.41 -11.65 6.54
CA PRO A 48 5.00 -12.26 7.75
C PRO A 48 4.95 -13.79 7.75
N ASP A 49 4.01 -14.37 7.00
CA ASP A 49 3.81 -15.82 6.91
C ASP A 49 4.05 -16.37 5.49
N ASN A 50 4.69 -15.57 4.63
CA ASN A 50 4.96 -15.96 3.25
C ASN A 50 6.46 -16.03 2.98
N TYR A 51 6.93 -17.19 2.56
CA TYR A 51 8.31 -17.41 2.16
C TYR A 51 8.66 -16.76 0.81
N PHE A 52 7.65 -16.38 0.02
CA PHE A 52 7.81 -15.80 -1.30
C PHE A 52 7.65 -14.28 -1.29
N HIS A 53 8.45 -13.64 -2.14
CA HIS A 53 8.34 -12.21 -2.40
C HIS A 53 7.23 -11.95 -3.42
N HIS A 54 6.36 -11.00 -3.11
CA HIS A 54 5.30 -10.53 -3.98
C HIS A 54 5.76 -9.27 -4.68
N VAL A 55 5.56 -9.22 -5.98
CA VAL A 55 5.80 -8.01 -6.75
C VAL A 55 4.54 -7.15 -6.72
N ILE A 56 4.72 -5.90 -6.31
CA ILE A 56 3.71 -4.85 -6.35
C ILE A 56 4.10 -3.82 -7.39
N TYR A 57 3.24 -3.70 -8.41
CA TYR A 57 3.37 -2.70 -9.45
C TYR A 57 2.43 -1.53 -9.16
N ILE A 58 2.96 -0.33 -9.16
CA ILE A 58 2.16 0.89 -9.01
C ILE A 58 2.25 1.74 -10.30
N PRO A 59 1.11 2.21 -10.83
CA PRO A 59 1.10 3.10 -12.00
C PRO A 59 1.59 4.51 -11.64
N GLU A 60 1.50 4.90 -10.38
CA GLU A 60 1.93 6.20 -9.87
C GLU A 60 2.50 6.04 -8.45
N ARG A 61 3.57 6.78 -8.13
CA ARG A 61 4.20 6.79 -6.79
C ARG A 61 3.36 7.57 -5.78
N THR A 62 2.22 6.99 -5.40
CA THR A 62 1.31 7.53 -4.41
C THR A 62 1.01 6.50 -3.32
N ILE A 63 0.69 6.98 -2.13
CA ILE A 63 0.28 6.12 -1.02
C ILE A 63 -1.00 5.38 -1.32
N CYS A 64 -1.90 5.97 -2.11
CA CYS A 64 -3.14 5.34 -2.52
C CYS A 64 -2.88 4.11 -3.38
N GLU A 65 -2.03 4.23 -4.41
CA GLU A 65 -1.69 3.08 -5.26
C GLU A 65 -0.95 1.98 -4.48
N LEU A 66 -0.01 2.36 -3.61
CA LEU A 66 0.69 1.38 -2.78
C LEU A 66 -0.28 0.62 -1.86
N ARG A 67 -1.16 1.35 -1.16
CA ARG A 67 -2.20 0.76 -0.29
C ARG A 67 -3.13 -0.14 -1.08
N ASP A 68 -3.65 0.34 -2.19
CA ASP A 68 -4.57 -0.41 -3.05
C ASP A 68 -3.97 -1.73 -3.51
N GLN A 69 -2.71 -1.72 -3.96
CA GLN A 69 -2.05 -2.93 -4.44
C GLN A 69 -1.76 -3.91 -3.31
N ILE A 70 -1.34 -3.43 -2.13
CA ILE A 70 -1.18 -4.28 -0.94
C ILE A 70 -2.52 -4.92 -0.57
N MET A 71 -3.60 -4.13 -0.52
CA MET A 71 -4.95 -4.63 -0.22
C MET A 71 -5.42 -5.68 -1.23
N ARG A 72 -5.16 -5.48 -2.52
CA ARG A 72 -5.48 -6.47 -3.57
C ARG A 72 -4.70 -7.76 -3.42
N LYS A 73 -3.45 -7.70 -2.97
CA LYS A 73 -2.59 -8.88 -2.77
C LYS A 73 -2.95 -9.67 -1.51
N VAL A 74 -3.26 -8.96 -0.42
CA VAL A 74 -3.48 -9.56 0.91
C VAL A 74 -4.96 -9.87 1.15
N GLN A 75 -5.86 -9.25 0.38
CA GLN A 75 -7.32 -9.35 0.52
C GLN A 75 -7.86 -8.83 1.86
N VAL A 76 -7.12 -7.91 2.50
CA VAL A 76 -7.53 -7.27 3.77
C VAL A 76 -7.48 -5.76 3.61
N ARG A 77 -8.33 -5.04 4.35
CA ARG A 77 -8.36 -3.57 4.33
C ARG A 77 -7.16 -3.02 5.10
N THR A 78 -6.43 -2.11 4.48
CA THR A 78 -5.28 -1.45 5.09
C THR A 78 -5.61 0.00 5.41
N ARG A 79 -5.49 0.39 6.68
CA ARG A 79 -5.74 1.77 7.13
C ARG A 79 -4.53 2.64 6.84
N THR A 80 -3.42 2.31 7.48
CA THR A 80 -2.21 3.13 7.50
C THR A 80 -1.03 2.28 7.11
N ILE A 81 -0.09 2.88 6.39
CA ILE A 81 1.19 2.26 6.09
C ILE A 81 2.25 3.04 6.84
N PHE A 82 3.06 2.33 7.61
CA PHE A 82 4.23 2.82 8.28
C PHE A 82 5.47 2.26 7.62
N HIS A 83 6.58 2.98 7.71
CA HIS A 83 7.91 2.49 7.44
C HIS A 83 8.66 2.36 8.76
N ARG A 84 9.31 1.22 9.00
CA ARG A 84 10.26 1.07 10.12
C ARG A 84 11.66 0.84 9.58
N ASN A 85 12.56 1.75 9.92
CA ASN A 85 13.99 1.63 9.66
C ASN A 85 14.70 1.19 10.95
N GLY A 86 15.16 -0.07 11.01
CA GLY A 86 15.83 -0.62 12.17
C GLY A 86 14.94 -0.69 13.43
N ALA A 87 15.52 -0.35 14.59
CA ALA A 87 14.85 -0.36 15.89
C ALA A 87 14.12 0.95 16.24
N GLY A 88 14.06 1.91 15.31
CA GLY A 88 13.45 3.22 15.53
C GLY A 88 11.92 3.20 15.55
N PRO A 89 11.29 4.36 15.83
CA PRO A 89 9.84 4.52 15.75
C PRO A 89 9.32 4.28 14.33
N ASN A 90 8.05 3.88 14.24
CA ASN A 90 7.34 3.78 12.98
C ASN A 90 7.13 5.18 12.37
N ILE A 91 7.56 5.36 11.12
CA ILE A 91 7.37 6.59 10.35
C ILE A 91 6.12 6.43 9.49
N LEU A 92 5.22 7.41 9.50
CA LEU A 92 4.04 7.38 8.62
C LEU A 92 4.46 7.50 7.15
N VAL A 93 3.96 6.63 6.29
CA VAL A 93 4.21 6.71 4.84
C VAL A 93 3.17 7.62 4.19
N ASP A 94 3.65 8.65 3.50
CA ASP A 94 2.85 9.54 2.66
C ASP A 94 3.29 9.48 1.18
N ASN A 95 2.72 10.35 0.34
CA ASN A 95 3.08 10.40 -1.08
C ASN A 95 4.55 10.73 -1.33
N GLU A 96 5.15 11.60 -0.51
CA GLU A 96 6.54 12.02 -0.70
C GLU A 96 7.48 10.88 -0.29
N PHE A 97 7.15 10.18 0.78
CA PHE A 97 7.84 8.97 1.18
C PHE A 97 7.75 7.89 0.08
N VAL A 98 6.56 7.64 -0.51
CA VAL A 98 6.40 6.71 -1.65
C VAL A 98 7.22 7.11 -2.87
N ARG A 99 7.39 8.40 -3.13
CA ARG A 99 8.28 8.87 -4.21
C ARG A 99 9.73 8.53 -3.95
N GLN A 100 10.16 8.58 -2.70
CA GLN A 100 11.53 8.29 -2.28
C GLN A 100 11.78 6.80 -1.99
N PHE A 101 10.73 5.97 -1.92
CA PHE A 101 10.89 4.52 -1.74
C PHE A 101 11.82 3.95 -2.83
N PRO A 102 12.83 3.16 -2.44
CA PRO A 102 13.76 2.58 -3.38
C PRO A 102 13.06 1.48 -4.18
N ASP A 103 13.27 1.53 -5.49
CA ASP A 103 12.83 0.47 -6.37
C ASP A 103 13.66 -0.79 -6.15
N ARG A 104 13.02 -1.94 -6.40
CA ARG A 104 13.70 -3.26 -6.43
C ARG A 104 14.37 -3.67 -5.12
N GLN A 105 14.05 -3.03 -4.01
CA GLN A 105 14.44 -3.51 -2.68
C GLN A 105 13.39 -4.46 -2.11
N VAL A 106 13.83 -5.42 -1.31
CA VAL A 106 12.94 -6.30 -0.56
C VAL A 106 12.46 -5.56 0.67
N MET A 107 11.14 -5.51 0.83
CA MET A 107 10.47 -4.98 2.00
C MET A 107 9.71 -6.09 2.70
N ILE A 108 9.71 -6.10 4.03
CA ILE A 108 8.84 -6.96 4.82
C ILE A 108 7.63 -6.13 5.23
N ALA A 109 6.43 -6.58 4.87
CA ALA A 109 5.18 -6.02 5.36
C ALA A 109 4.76 -6.78 6.61
N GLU A 110 4.65 -6.10 7.73
CA GLU A 110 4.12 -6.62 8.99
C GLU A 110 2.74 -6.03 9.26
N PHE A 111 1.77 -6.89 9.57
CA PHE A 111 0.41 -6.48 9.90
C PHE A 111 0.30 -6.31 11.41
N LEU A 112 0.02 -5.10 11.87
CA LEU A 112 -0.17 -4.81 13.29
C LEU A 112 -1.59 -5.23 13.69
N ASP A 113 -1.65 -6.37 14.36
CA ASP A 113 -2.79 -7.00 15.03
C ASP A 113 -4.09 -7.19 14.23
N THR A 114 -4.31 -8.46 13.87
CA THR A 114 -5.50 -9.05 13.25
C THR A 114 -6.57 -9.46 14.27
N VAL A 115 -6.66 -8.81 15.44
CA VAL A 115 -7.64 -9.21 16.48
C VAL A 115 -9.09 -8.85 16.14
N ASN A 116 -9.34 -8.12 15.05
CA ASN A 116 -10.69 -7.89 14.52
C ASN A 116 -10.66 -7.79 13.00
N ILE A 117 -11.22 -8.80 12.33
CA ILE A 117 -11.39 -8.86 10.86
C ILE A 117 -12.28 -7.71 10.35
N ASP A 118 -13.03 -7.05 11.24
CA ASP A 118 -13.86 -5.88 10.96
C ASP A 118 -13.12 -4.54 10.98
N ARG A 119 -11.82 -4.51 11.31
CA ARG A 119 -11.04 -3.27 11.38
C ARG A 119 -10.01 -3.20 10.26
N ASP A 120 -9.87 -2.00 9.69
CA ASP A 120 -8.77 -1.71 8.78
C ASP A 120 -7.44 -1.90 9.52
N ILE A 121 -6.52 -2.68 8.95
CA ILE A 121 -5.26 -3.09 9.57
C ILE A 121 -4.15 -2.09 9.23
N ASP A 122 -3.26 -1.81 10.18
CA ASP A 122 -2.06 -1.03 9.91
C ASP A 122 -0.92 -1.94 9.42
N VAL A 123 -0.22 -1.50 8.38
CA VAL A 123 0.90 -2.23 7.75
C VAL A 123 2.20 -1.51 8.06
N THR A 124 3.23 -2.22 8.51
CA THR A 124 4.58 -1.70 8.68
C THR A 124 5.51 -2.31 7.63
N LEU A 125 6.11 -1.48 6.78
CA LEU A 125 7.11 -1.86 5.79
C LEU A 125 8.52 -1.68 6.35
N LYS A 126 9.34 -2.73 6.26
CA LYS A 126 10.74 -2.73 6.70
C LYS A 126 11.65 -3.10 5.54
N TYR A 127 12.73 -2.35 5.32
CA TYR A 127 13.73 -2.80 4.35
C TYR A 127 14.42 -4.06 4.88
N GLN A 128 14.39 -5.11 4.06
CA GLN A 128 15.28 -6.23 4.18
C GLN A 128 16.36 -5.94 3.15
N GLY A 129 17.52 -5.44 3.59
CA GLY A 129 18.59 -4.97 2.71
C GLY A 129 18.91 -5.96 1.59
N ILE A 130 19.55 -5.47 0.52
CA ILE A 130 20.01 -6.34 -0.57
C ILE A 130 21.03 -7.30 0.04
N ARG A 131 20.65 -8.57 0.25
CA ARG A 131 21.65 -9.60 0.52
C ARG A 131 22.46 -9.68 -0.78
N HIS A 132 23.58 -8.98 -0.83
CA HIS A 132 24.64 -9.36 -1.76
C HIS A 132 24.91 -10.83 -1.46
N LEU A 133 24.49 -11.71 -2.37
CA LEU A 133 25.05 -13.05 -2.47
C LEU A 133 26.49 -12.83 -2.94
N SER A 134 27.37 -12.62 -1.96
CA SER A 134 28.82 -12.76 -2.13
C SER A 134 29.17 -14.23 -2.29
#